data_AF-A0A1F8QN59-F1
#
_entry.id   AF-A0A1F8QN59-F1
#
_cell.length_a   1.000
_cell.length_b   1.000
_cell.length_c   1.000
_cell.angle_alpha   90.00
_cell.angle_beta   90.00
_cell.angle_gamma   90.00
#
_symmetry.space_group_name_H-M   'P 1'
#
loop_
_entity.id
_entity.type
_entity.pdbx_description
1 polymer ?
#
loop_
_entity_poly.entity_id
_entity_poly.type
_entity_poly.pdbx_seq_one_letter_code
_entity_poly.pdbx_strand_id
1 'polypeptide(L)'
;MEVNGIGGVFIYANDPRSLAEWYSRHLGIEFTRDEASDNHYMLFYYRDDYEPSKRLDTTFAILPARGSLGLDRGEFMINFRVNDLEVLATQLAAAGIAVEEIQILRDGEGFGKFTHLVDLEGNQIELYQPLR
;
A
#
# COMPACT_ATOMS: atom_id res chain seq x y z
N MET A 1 -8.73 -8.58 27.19
CA MET A 1 -8.13 -7.57 26.30
C MET A 1 -7.79 -8.27 25.01
N GLU A 2 -8.12 -7.65 23.87
CA GLU A 2 -7.99 -8.23 22.54
C GLU A 2 -7.41 -7.20 21.57
N VAL A 3 -7.02 -7.66 20.38
CA VAL A 3 -6.54 -6.80 19.28
C VAL A 3 -7.72 -5.95 18.78
N ASN A 4 -7.50 -4.65 18.61
CA ASN A 4 -8.54 -3.68 18.25
C ASN A 4 -8.28 -2.93 16.93
N GLY A 5 -7.31 -3.39 16.13
CA GLY A 5 -6.97 -2.80 14.83
C GLY A 5 -5.56 -3.16 14.35
N ILE A 6 -5.21 -2.70 13.16
CA ILE A 6 -3.86 -2.81 12.60
C ILE A 6 -3.07 -1.58 13.04
N GLY A 7 -2.11 -1.77 13.97
CA GLY A 7 -1.22 -0.69 14.41
C GLY A 7 -0.20 -0.29 13.33
N GLY A 8 0.26 -1.25 12.54
CA GLY A 8 1.14 -0.95 11.42
C GLY A 8 1.36 -2.11 10.45
N VAL A 9 1.72 -1.74 9.23
CA VAL A 9 2.18 -2.62 8.15
C VAL A 9 3.60 -2.20 7.82
N PHE A 10 4.53 -3.15 7.90
CA PHE A 10 5.95 -2.91 7.70
C PHE A 10 6.45 -3.80 6.57
N ILE A 11 7.01 -3.19 5.52
CA ILE A 11 7.70 -3.91 4.46
C ILE A 11 9.19 -3.65 4.54
N TYR A 12 9.99 -4.69 4.31
CA TYR A 12 11.44 -4.59 4.29
C TYR A 12 11.92 -4.39 2.85
N ALA A 13 12.96 -3.58 2.66
CA ALA A 13 13.47 -3.22 1.35
C ALA A 13 15.00 -3.34 1.29
N ASN A 14 15.51 -3.76 0.13
CA ASN A 14 16.94 -3.69 -0.19
C ASN A 14 17.39 -2.22 -0.34
N ASP A 15 16.53 -1.37 -0.90
CA ASP A 15 16.70 0.07 -1.02
C ASP A 15 15.41 0.80 -0.57
N PRO A 16 15.25 1.07 0.74
CA PRO A 16 14.07 1.72 1.30
C PRO A 16 13.77 3.08 0.67
N ARG A 17 14.81 3.82 0.27
CA ARG A 17 14.66 5.13 -0.35
C ARG A 17 14.06 5.02 -1.73
N SER A 18 14.67 4.20 -2.60
CA SER A 18 14.16 4.02 -3.97
C SER A 18 12.75 3.46 -3.97
N LEU A 19 12.44 2.56 -3.03
CA LEU A 19 11.09 2.04 -2.88
C LEU A 19 10.11 3.13 -2.41
N ALA A 20 10.45 3.91 -1.38
CA ALA A 20 9.60 5.01 -0.93
C ALA A 20 9.34 6.05 -2.04
N GLU A 21 10.36 6.42 -2.80
CA GLU A 21 10.23 7.32 -3.95
C GLU A 21 9.32 6.74 -5.05
N TRP A 22 9.37 5.43 -5.27
CA TRP A 22 8.48 4.73 -6.20
C TRP A 22 7.01 4.83 -5.73
N TYR A 23 6.74 4.54 -4.45
CA TYR A 23 5.40 4.65 -3.87
C TYR A 23 4.87 6.11 -3.89
N SER A 24 5.70 7.10 -3.54
CA SER A 24 5.35 8.53 -3.68
C SER A 24 4.97 8.86 -5.12
N ARG A 25 5.83 8.50 -6.08
CA ARG A 25 5.65 8.88 -7.49
C ARG A 25 4.44 8.22 -8.15
N HIS A 26 4.22 6.94 -7.87
CA HIS A 26 3.27 6.13 -8.63
C HIS A 26 1.93 5.93 -7.92
N LEU A 27 1.91 5.98 -6.58
CA LEU A 27 0.71 5.75 -5.78
C LEU A 27 0.35 6.97 -4.91
N GLY A 28 1.16 8.04 -4.90
CA GLY A 28 0.90 9.25 -4.13
C GLY A 28 1.03 9.06 -2.61
N ILE A 29 1.74 8.01 -2.17
CA ILE A 29 1.97 7.72 -0.75
C ILE A 29 3.25 8.42 -0.32
N GLU A 30 3.10 9.55 0.37
CA GLU A 30 4.24 10.35 0.82
C GLU A 30 4.79 9.89 2.17
N PHE A 31 6.11 9.68 2.24
CA PHE A 31 6.80 9.20 3.43
C PHE A 31 7.61 10.29 4.13
N THR A 32 7.64 10.21 5.45
CA THR A 32 8.64 10.87 6.28
C THR A 32 9.82 9.92 6.49
N ARG A 33 11.05 10.43 6.31
CA ARG A 33 12.27 9.67 6.55
C ARG A 33 12.74 9.86 7.99
N ASP A 34 13.05 8.76 8.66
CA ASP A 34 13.82 8.77 9.90
C ASP A 34 15.32 8.79 9.58
N GLU A 35 15.97 9.90 9.91
CA GLU A 35 17.40 10.10 9.64
C GLU A 35 18.31 9.12 10.39
N ALA A 36 17.85 8.55 11.51
CA ALA A 36 18.66 7.65 12.34
C ALA A 36 18.65 6.20 11.86
N SER A 37 17.62 5.79 11.10
CA SER A 37 17.37 4.38 10.77
C SER A 37 17.15 4.10 9.29
N ASP A 38 17.10 5.13 8.45
CA ASP A 38 16.71 5.06 7.03
C ASP A 38 15.33 4.43 6.82
N ASN A 39 14.50 4.45 7.86
CA ASN A 39 13.10 4.07 7.76
C ASN A 39 12.31 5.17 7.06
N HIS A 40 11.35 4.76 6.23
CA HIS A 40 10.40 5.65 5.59
C HIS A 40 9.01 5.29 6.09
N TYR A 41 8.27 6.21 6.71
CA TYR A 41 6.96 5.92 7.28
C TYR A 41 5.91 6.98 6.96
N MET A 42 4.64 6.56 6.95
CA MET A 42 3.48 7.44 6.84
C MET A 42 2.32 6.88 7.67
N LEU A 43 1.30 7.71 7.92
CA LEU A 43 0.14 7.36 8.74
C LEU A 43 -1.14 7.41 7.90
N PHE A 44 -1.83 6.27 7.80
CA PHE A 44 -3.20 6.22 7.30
C PHE A 44 -4.15 6.50 8.44
N TYR A 45 -4.78 7.68 8.41
CA TYR A 45 -5.71 8.09 9.46
C TYR A 45 -7.14 7.64 9.17
N TYR A 46 -7.81 7.18 10.21
CA TYR A 46 -9.23 6.86 10.20
C TYR A 46 -9.90 7.31 11.52
N ARG A 47 -11.21 7.15 11.60
CA ARG A 47 -12.00 7.50 12.79
C ARG A 47 -12.57 6.24 13.40
N ASP A 48 -12.74 6.27 14.72
CA ASP A 48 -13.45 5.22 15.45
C ASP A 48 -14.95 5.30 15.12
N ASP A 49 -15.57 4.17 14.80
CA ASP A 49 -16.98 4.11 14.40
C ASP A 49 -17.94 4.43 15.57
N TYR A 50 -17.53 4.14 16.80
CA TYR A 50 -18.35 4.38 18.00
C TYR A 50 -18.06 5.75 18.62
N GLU A 51 -16.85 6.27 18.45
CA GLU A 51 -16.45 7.60 18.92
C GLU A 51 -15.80 8.43 17.79
N PRO A 52 -16.57 9.03 16.87
CA PRO A 52 -16.03 9.68 15.67
C PRO A 52 -15.07 10.87 15.92
N SER A 53 -15.07 11.44 17.13
CA SER A 53 -14.08 12.45 17.56
C SER A 53 -12.68 11.86 17.75
N LYS A 54 -12.58 10.57 18.03
CA LYS A 54 -11.34 9.83 18.18
C LYS A 54 -10.75 9.53 16.81
N ARG A 55 -9.51 10.00 16.61
CA ARG A 55 -8.71 9.72 15.42
C ARG A 55 -7.77 8.57 15.75
N LEU A 56 -7.72 7.59 14.86
CA LEU A 56 -6.84 6.44 14.91
C LEU A 56 -5.96 6.45 13.66
N ASP A 57 -4.90 5.65 13.68
CA ASP A 57 -4.01 5.51 12.54
C ASP A 57 -3.43 4.10 12.43
N THR A 58 -3.07 3.75 11.20
CA THR A 58 -2.23 2.62 10.87
C THR A 58 -0.94 3.16 10.27
N THR A 59 0.20 2.79 10.84
CA THR A 59 1.50 3.12 10.27
C THR A 59 1.77 2.25 9.04
N PHE A 60 2.15 2.84 7.92
CA PHE A 60 2.78 2.10 6.83
C PHE A 60 4.24 2.52 6.75
N ALA A 61 5.16 1.56 6.82
CA ALA A 61 6.58 1.86 6.77
C ALA A 61 7.38 0.89 5.90
N ILE A 62 8.39 1.46 5.25
CA ILE A 62 9.41 0.78 4.48
C ILE A 62 10.71 0.84 5.30
N LEU A 63 11.24 -0.32 5.64
CA LEU A 63 12.38 -0.49 6.54
C LEU A 63 13.56 -1.15 5.80
N PRO A 64 14.82 -0.87 6.17
CA PRO A 64 15.95 -1.57 5.60
C PRO A 64 15.93 -3.07 5.96
N ALA A 65 16.10 -3.92 4.97
CA ALA A 65 16.25 -5.35 5.18
C ALA A 65 17.55 -5.68 5.93
N ARG A 66 17.52 -6.71 6.78
CA ARG A 66 18.72 -7.19 7.49
C ARG A 66 19.67 -8.00 6.60
N GLY A 67 19.21 -8.41 5.42
CA GLY A 67 19.95 -9.18 4.42
C GLY A 67 19.28 -9.04 3.06
N SER A 68 19.93 -9.56 2.02
CA SER A 68 19.44 -9.45 0.64
C SER A 68 18.09 -10.14 0.47
N LEU A 69 17.11 -9.40 -0.05
CA LEU A 69 15.80 -9.91 -0.43
C LEU A 69 15.78 -10.31 -1.91
N GLY A 70 15.13 -11.42 -2.23
CA GLY A 70 14.80 -11.79 -3.61
C GLY A 70 13.60 -11.02 -4.15
N LEU A 71 13.35 -11.13 -5.45
CA LEU A 71 12.21 -10.49 -6.13
C LEU A 71 10.90 -11.30 -6.02
N ASP A 72 10.96 -12.56 -5.60
CA ASP A 72 9.77 -13.37 -5.36
C ASP A 72 9.26 -13.11 -3.94
N ARG A 73 8.35 -12.14 -3.80
CA ARG A 73 7.78 -11.71 -2.50
C ARG A 73 6.28 -12.02 -2.38
N GLY A 74 5.81 -13.05 -3.08
CA GLY A 74 4.39 -13.37 -3.26
C GLY A 74 3.62 -13.91 -2.05
N GLU A 75 4.24 -14.03 -0.86
CA GLU A 75 3.58 -14.63 0.31
C GLU A 75 2.58 -13.69 1.02
N PHE A 76 2.68 -12.37 0.77
CA PHE A 76 1.72 -11.40 1.27
C PHE A 76 1.50 -10.29 0.25
N MET A 77 0.40 -9.57 0.41
CA MET A 77 -0.01 -8.48 -0.46
C MET A 77 -0.61 -7.37 0.38
N ILE A 78 -0.42 -6.12 -0.04
CA ILE A 78 -1.09 -4.97 0.57
C ILE A 78 -2.18 -4.50 -0.38
N ASN A 79 -3.41 -4.44 0.12
CA ASN A 79 -4.56 -3.88 -0.60
C ASN A 79 -4.71 -2.39 -0.26
N PHE A 80 -4.50 -1.53 -1.26
CA PHE A 80 -4.71 -0.09 -1.11
C PHE A 80 -6.04 0.34 -1.74
N ARG A 81 -6.81 1.12 -0.99
CA ARG A 81 -8.02 1.74 -1.51
C ARG A 81 -7.67 2.96 -2.37
N VAL A 82 -8.30 3.07 -3.54
CA VAL A 82 -8.11 4.17 -4.48
C VAL A 82 -9.45 4.81 -4.88
N ASN A 83 -9.40 6.08 -5.30
CA ASN A 83 -10.61 6.82 -5.68
C ASN A 83 -11.05 6.50 -7.11
N ASP A 84 -10.10 6.31 -8.04
CA ASP A 84 -10.35 6.03 -9.45
C ASP A 84 -9.31 5.04 -9.98
N LEU A 85 -9.70 3.78 -10.06
CA LEU A 85 -8.81 2.69 -10.41
C LEU A 85 -8.42 2.70 -11.90
N GLU A 86 -9.34 3.09 -12.79
CA GLU A 86 -9.08 3.11 -14.23
C GLU A 86 -8.08 4.22 -14.60
N VAL A 87 -8.24 5.40 -13.98
CA VAL A 87 -7.29 6.50 -14.16
C VAL A 87 -5.92 6.13 -13.62
N LEU A 88 -5.85 5.57 -12.41
CA LEU A 88 -4.58 5.15 -11.81
C LEU A 88 -3.90 4.04 -12.63
N ALA A 89 -4.64 3.02 -13.06
CA ALA A 89 -4.10 1.94 -13.91
C ALA A 89 -3.54 2.49 -15.24
N THR A 90 -4.22 3.47 -15.85
CA THR A 90 -3.73 4.14 -17.06
C THR A 90 -2.43 4.90 -16.80
N GLN A 91 -2.32 5.60 -15.67
CA GLN A 91 -1.09 6.33 -15.29
C GLN A 91 0.08 5.38 -15.02
N LEU A 92 -0.17 4.27 -14.33
CA LEU A 92 0.83 3.23 -14.06
C LEU A 92 1.33 2.59 -15.36
N ALA A 93 0.42 2.22 -16.26
CA ALA A 93 0.77 1.67 -17.57
C ALA A 93 1.59 2.67 -18.41
N ALA A 94 1.22 3.96 -18.39
CA ALA A 94 1.99 5.01 -19.07
C ALA A 94 3.40 5.21 -18.47
N ALA A 95 3.59 4.90 -17.19
CA ALA A 95 4.89 4.89 -16.52
C ALA A 95 5.68 3.58 -16.75
N GLY A 96 5.16 2.64 -17.55
CA GLY A 96 5.81 1.36 -17.82
C GLY A 96 5.64 0.32 -16.71
N ILE A 97 4.72 0.53 -15.77
CA ILE A 97 4.40 -0.42 -14.70
C ILE A 97 3.30 -1.37 -15.20
N ALA A 98 3.56 -2.66 -15.13
CA ALA A 98 2.58 -3.67 -15.47
C ALA A 98 1.45 -3.68 -14.43
N VAL A 99 0.21 -3.60 -14.91
CA VAL A 99 -1.02 -3.69 -14.12
C VAL A 99 -1.87 -4.78 -14.73
N GLU A 100 -2.42 -5.66 -13.89
CA GLU A 100 -3.31 -6.72 -14.34
C GLU A 100 -4.66 -6.16 -14.84
N GLU A 101 -5.44 -7.00 -15.52
CA GLU A 101 -6.79 -6.62 -15.93
C GLU A 101 -7.66 -6.28 -14.72
N ILE A 102 -8.40 -5.16 -14.81
CA ILE A 102 -9.33 -4.76 -13.75
C ILE A 102 -10.50 -5.75 -13.70
N GLN A 103 -10.71 -6.34 -12.53
CA GLN A 103 -11.81 -7.25 -12.26
C GLN A 103 -12.88 -6.55 -11.43
N ILE A 104 -14.15 -6.80 -11.75
CA ILE A 104 -15.28 -6.38 -10.93
C ILE A 104 -15.74 -7.60 -10.12
N LEU A 105 -15.50 -7.56 -8.82
CA LEU A 105 -15.78 -8.69 -7.92
C LEU A 105 -16.73 -8.24 -6.81
N ARG A 106 -17.38 -9.24 -6.18
CA ARG A 106 -18.14 -9.03 -4.94
C ARG A 106 -17.28 -9.43 -3.75
N ASP A 107 -17.16 -8.54 -2.78
CA ASP A 107 -16.50 -8.79 -1.49
C ASP A 107 -17.54 -8.83 -0.34
N GLY A 108 -17.07 -8.96 0.89
CA GLY A 108 -17.94 -8.97 2.08
C GLY A 108 -18.71 -7.67 2.33
N GLU A 109 -18.29 -6.57 1.72
CA GLU A 109 -18.82 -5.21 1.93
C GLU A 109 -19.63 -4.69 0.73
N GLY A 110 -19.53 -5.31 -0.46
CA GLY A 110 -20.24 -4.88 -1.66
C GLY A 110 -19.61 -5.36 -2.96
N PHE A 111 -19.74 -4.56 -4.02
CA PHE A 111 -18.99 -4.74 -5.26
C PHE A 111 -17.77 -3.82 -5.25
N GLY A 112 -16.69 -4.25 -5.90
CA GLY A 112 -15.48 -3.46 -6.05
C GLY A 112 -14.78 -3.75 -7.37
N LYS A 113 -13.98 -2.78 -7.82
CA LYS A 113 -12.97 -2.98 -8.85
C LYS A 113 -11.64 -3.33 -8.18
N PHE A 114 -10.95 -4.32 -8.71
CA PHE A 114 -9.69 -4.82 -8.21
C PHE A 114 -8.69 -4.97 -9.36
N THR A 115 -7.42 -4.72 -9.09
CA THR A 115 -6.31 -5.10 -9.99
C THR A 115 -5.05 -5.30 -9.15
N HIS A 116 -4.09 -6.03 -9.70
CA HIS A 116 -2.81 -6.31 -9.07
C HIS A 116 -1.66 -5.70 -9.85
N LEU A 117 -0.60 -5.42 -9.12
CA LEU A 117 0.68 -5.03 -9.65
C LEU A 117 1.80 -5.43 -8.68
N VAL A 118 3.03 -5.29 -9.15
CA VAL A 118 4.23 -5.54 -8.37
C VAL A 118 5.04 -4.25 -8.29
N ASP A 119 5.55 -3.93 -7.11
CA ASP A 119 6.42 -2.76 -6.96
C ASP A 119 7.86 -3.02 -7.42
N LEU A 120 8.73 -2.01 -7.23
CA LEU A 120 10.12 -2.06 -7.66
C LEU A 120 10.93 -3.21 -7.04
N GLU A 121 10.51 -3.75 -5.90
CA GLU A 121 11.23 -4.81 -5.20
C GLU A 121 10.48 -6.15 -5.09
N GLY A 122 9.40 -6.32 -5.86
CA GLY A 122 8.69 -7.59 -5.92
C GLY A 122 7.51 -7.74 -4.97
N ASN A 123 7.16 -6.71 -4.17
CA ASN A 123 5.98 -6.82 -3.31
C ASN A 123 4.71 -6.85 -4.14
N GLN A 124 3.78 -7.71 -3.73
CA GLN A 124 2.46 -7.76 -4.32
C GLN A 124 1.61 -6.61 -3.79
N ILE A 125 0.96 -5.89 -4.70
CA ILE A 125 0.02 -4.84 -4.40
C ILE A 125 -1.32 -5.18 -5.05
N GLU A 126 -2.41 -5.05 -4.29
CA GLU A 126 -3.76 -4.97 -4.83
C GLU A 126 -4.26 -3.53 -4.72
N LEU A 127 -4.91 -3.06 -5.76
CA LEU A 127 -5.60 -1.78 -5.76
C LEU A 127 -7.11 -2.04 -5.79
N TYR A 128 -7.82 -1.41 -4.87
CA TYR A 128 -9.25 -1.61 -4.68
C TYR A 128 -10.02 -0.30 -4.78
N GLN A 129 -11.08 -0.29 -5.58
CA GLN A 129 -12.06 0.79 -5.60
C GLN A 129 -13.45 0.25 -5.25
N PRO A 130 -14.07 0.68 -4.13
CA PRO A 130 -15.42 0.28 -3.80
C PRO A 130 -16.43 0.85 -4.81
N LEU A 131 -17.34 0.01 -5.30
CA LEU A 131 -18.50 0.40 -6.09
C LEU A 131 -19.70 0.51 -5.16
N ARG A 132 -20.14 1.74 -4.94
CA ARG A 132 -21.33 2.05 -4.12
C ARG A 132 -22.60 1.89 -4.92
#